data_AF-A0A182KGJ5-F1
#
_entry.id   AF-A0A182KGJ5-F1
#
_cell.length_a   1.000
_cell.length_b   1.000
_cell.length_c   1.000
_cell.angle_alpha   90.00
_cell.angle_beta   90.00
_cell.angle_gamma   90.00
#
_symmetry.space_group_name_H-M   'P 1'
#
loop_
_entity.id
_entity.type
_entity.pdbx_description
1 polymer ?
#
loop_
_entity_poly.entity_id
_entity_poly.type
_entity_poly.pdbx_seq_one_letter_code
_entity_poly.pdbx_strand_id
1 'polypeptide(L)'
;MVLLEINFTINGKVFNVNSKSVPVDTSLNTFIRNHAHLSGTKFMCLEGGCGACVVNLSGLHPVTGDVFSYAVNSVTHFRSVQLHKQ
;
A
#
# COMPACT_ATOMS: atom_id res chain seq x y z
N MET A 1 6.59 24.87 5.39
CA MET A 1 6.45 23.76 4.43
C MET A 1 6.68 22.47 5.21
N VAL A 2 5.62 21.78 5.61
CA VAL A 2 5.71 20.54 6.41
C VAL A 2 5.94 19.38 5.45
N LEU A 3 6.93 18.54 5.74
CA LEU A 3 7.13 17.27 5.03
C LEU A 3 6.26 16.21 5.69
N LEU A 4 5.40 15.56 4.89
CA LEU A 4 4.72 14.35 5.33
C LEU A 4 5.66 13.19 5.06
N GLU A 5 6.01 12.46 6.11
CA GLU A 5 6.84 11.25 6.05
C GLU A 5 6.00 10.05 6.47
N ILE A 6 6.06 8.99 5.66
CA ILE A 6 5.33 7.75 5.92
C ILE A 6 6.34 6.60 5.83
N ASN A 7 6.33 5.76 6.85
CA ASN A 7 7.09 4.52 6.90
C ASN A 7 6.14 3.32 6.83
N PHE A 8 6.38 2.42 5.90
CA PHE A 8 5.66 1.16 5.80
C PHE A 8 6.53 0.09 5.14
N THR A 9 6.06 -1.15 5.16
CA THR A 9 6.81 -2.31 4.69
C THR A 9 6.03 -3.00 3.57
N ILE A 10 6.68 -3.30 2.45
CA ILE A 10 6.13 -4.17 1.41
C ILE A 10 6.99 -5.42 1.30
N ASN A 11 6.40 -6.61 1.47
CA ASN A 11 7.10 -7.90 1.37
C ASN A 11 8.39 -7.95 2.21
N GLY A 12 8.37 -7.38 3.42
CA GLY A 12 9.54 -7.31 4.33
C GLY A 12 10.55 -6.20 4.02
N LYS A 13 10.41 -5.45 2.92
CA LYS A 13 11.25 -4.29 2.60
C LYS A 13 10.63 -3.00 3.13
N VAL A 14 11.40 -2.24 3.90
CA VAL A 14 10.98 -0.94 4.46
C VAL A 14 11.06 0.14 3.38
N PHE A 15 10.02 0.97 3.30
CA PHE A 15 9.93 2.15 2.46
C PHE A 15 9.70 3.38 3.33
N ASN A 16 10.63 4.34 3.27
CA ASN A 16 10.47 5.68 3.81
C ASN A 16 10.10 6.60 2.64
N VAL A 17 8.88 7.13 2.68
CA VAL A 17 8.31 7.94 1.60
C VAL A 17 8.02 9.33 2.14
N ASN A 18 8.35 10.34 1.36
CA ASN A 18 8.03 11.72 1.70
C ASN A 18 7.31 12.43 0.55
N SER A 19 6.61 13.51 0.88
CA SER A 19 5.82 14.29 -0.08
C SER A 19 6.65 15.02 -1.16
N LYS A 20 7.99 14.98 -1.10
CA LYS A 20 8.87 15.47 -2.17
C LYS A 20 9.21 14.38 -3.19
N SER A 21 9.37 13.14 -2.75
CA SER A 21 9.71 12.01 -3.63
C SER A 21 8.50 11.35 -4.26
N VAL A 22 7.35 11.39 -3.57
CA VAL A 22 6.10 10.78 -4.04
C VAL A 22 4.95 11.77 -3.80
N PRO A 23 4.21 12.16 -4.85
CA PRO A 23 3.01 12.98 -4.72
C PRO A 23 1.98 12.35 -3.78
N VAL A 24 1.30 13.16 -2.96
CA VAL A 24 0.33 12.69 -1.96
C VAL A 24 -0.93 12.05 -2.55
N ASP A 25 -1.20 12.31 -3.82
CA ASP A 25 -2.27 11.74 -4.64
C ASP A 25 -1.86 10.41 -5.33
N THR A 26 -0.61 9.97 -5.16
CA THR A 26 -0.14 8.69 -5.71
C THR A 26 -0.93 7.55 -5.10
N SER A 27 -1.63 6.75 -5.89
CA SER A 27 -2.34 5.56 -5.40
C SER A 27 -1.40 4.45 -4.91
N LEU A 28 -1.90 3.54 -4.07
CA LEU A 28 -1.08 2.46 -3.53
C LEU A 28 -0.63 1.52 -4.65
N ASN A 29 -1.51 1.27 -5.63
CA ASN A 29 -1.17 0.51 -6.82
C ASN A 29 -0.02 1.15 -7.61
N THR A 30 -0.09 2.47 -7.84
CA THR A 30 0.96 3.24 -8.52
C THR A 30 2.28 3.15 -7.77
N PHE A 31 2.26 3.29 -6.43
CA PHE A 31 3.44 3.13 -5.61
C PHE A 31 4.07 1.74 -5.76
N ILE A 32 3.28 0.68 -5.59
CA ILE A 32 3.75 -0.71 -5.69
C ILE A 32 4.40 -0.99 -7.04
N ARG A 33 3.79 -0.52 -8.13
CA ARG A 33 4.27 -0.81 -9.49
C ARG A 33 5.45 0.05 -9.92
N ASN A 34 5.39 1.36 -9.66
CA ASN A 34 6.31 2.32 -10.26
C ASN A 34 7.45 2.73 -9.31
N HIS A 35 7.23 2.68 -8.00
CA HIS A 35 8.23 3.07 -6.99
C HIS A 35 8.85 1.85 -6.29
N ALA A 36 8.04 0.84 -5.97
CA ALA A 36 8.55 -0.42 -5.42
C ALA A 36 8.96 -1.43 -6.51
N HIS A 37 8.66 -1.15 -7.79
CA HIS A 37 8.96 -2.00 -8.95
C HIS A 37 8.37 -3.42 -8.89
N LEU A 38 7.24 -3.59 -8.21
CA LEU A 38 6.52 -4.86 -8.10
C LEU A 38 5.34 -4.87 -9.08
N SER A 39 5.63 -5.15 -10.36
CA SER A 39 4.66 -5.06 -11.48
C SER A 39 3.59 -6.16 -11.52
N GLY A 40 3.61 -7.07 -10.53
CA GLY A 40 2.70 -8.21 -10.41
C GLY A 40 1.25 -7.80 -10.13
N THR A 41 1.04 -6.80 -9.27
CA THR A 41 -0.30 -6.26 -8.97
C THR A 41 -0.81 -5.45 -10.14
N LYS A 42 -2.01 -5.72 -10.66
CA LYS A 42 -2.54 -5.05 -11.87
C LYS A 42 -3.48 -3.91 -11.50
N PHE A 43 -3.69 -2.98 -12.43
CA PHE A 43 -4.76 -1.98 -12.37
C PHE A 43 -5.60 -2.16 -13.65
N MET A 44 -6.83 -2.63 -13.49
CA MET A 44 -7.75 -2.89 -14.62
C MET A 44 -9.02 -2.06 -14.46
N CYS A 45 -9.93 -2.50 -13.59
CA CYS A 45 -11.21 -1.81 -13.39
C CYS A 45 -11.10 -0.45 -12.71
N LEU A 46 -9.97 -0.13 -12.06
CA LEU A 46 -9.72 1.11 -11.30
C LEU A 46 -10.71 1.44 -10.17
N GLU A 47 -11.76 0.65 -10.00
CA GLU A 47 -12.82 0.82 -8.99
C GLU A 47 -12.84 -0.30 -7.94
N GLY A 48 -12.01 -1.34 -8.11
CA GLY A 48 -11.86 -2.43 -7.15
C GLY A 48 -12.79 -3.64 -7.35
N GLY A 49 -13.60 -3.68 -8.41
CA GLY A 49 -14.55 -4.77 -8.68
C GLY A 49 -13.92 -6.07 -9.22
N CYS A 50 -12.82 -5.99 -9.98
CA CYS A 50 -12.25 -7.14 -10.69
C CYS A 50 -11.25 -8.00 -9.88
N GLY A 51 -10.86 -7.57 -8.68
CA GLY A 51 -9.88 -8.30 -7.84
C GLY A 51 -8.41 -8.29 -8.32
N ALA A 52 -8.11 -7.81 -9.54
CA ALA A 52 -6.74 -7.86 -10.09
C ALA A 52 -5.70 -7.00 -9.34
N CYS A 53 -6.17 -6.14 -8.43
CA CYS A 53 -5.37 -5.20 -7.65
C CYS A 53 -5.31 -5.54 -6.15
N VAL A 54 -5.79 -6.72 -5.76
CA VAL A 54 -5.86 -7.15 -4.35
C VAL A 54 -4.44 -7.34 -3.80
N VAL A 55 -4.24 -6.83 -2.59
CA VAL A 55 -3.02 -7.03 -1.78
C VAL A 55 -3.43 -7.40 -0.37
N ASN A 56 -2.60 -8.18 0.31
CA ASN A 56 -2.76 -8.46 1.73
C ASN A 56 -2.19 -7.31 2.56
N LEU A 57 -2.92 -6.91 3.58
CA LEU A 57 -2.62 -5.81 4.48
C LEU A 57 -2.57 -6.39 5.90
N SER A 58 -1.42 -6.30 6.53
CA SER A 58 -1.19 -6.86 7.86
C SER A 58 -0.55 -5.84 8.80
N GLY A 59 -0.67 -6.12 10.09
CA GLY A 59 -0.12 -5.25 11.13
C GLY A 59 -0.66 -5.64 12.50
N LEU A 60 -0.29 -4.83 13.49
CA LEU A 60 -0.81 -4.94 14.85
C LEU A 60 -1.98 -3.98 15.01
N HIS A 61 -3.10 -4.48 15.51
CA HIS A 61 -4.25 -3.64 15.80
C HIS A 61 -3.88 -2.68 16.95
N PRO A 62 -4.03 -1.35 16.78
CA PRO A 62 -3.45 -0.37 17.70
C PRO A 62 -4.07 -0.41 19.10
N VAL A 63 -5.28 -0.96 19.24
CA VAL A 63 -6.01 -1.03 20.52
C VAL A 63 -5.85 -2.40 21.19
N THR A 64 -5.91 -3.49 20.42
CA THR A 64 -5.94 -4.85 20.99
C THR A 64 -4.58 -5.53 20.99
N GLY A 65 -3.65 -5.08 20.14
CA GLY A 65 -2.34 -5.71 19.95
C GLY A 65 -2.39 -6.98 19.10
N ASP A 66 -3.56 -7.40 18.61
CA ASP A 66 -3.68 -8.59 17.78
C ASP A 66 -3.11 -8.37 16.39
N VAL A 67 -2.52 -9.42 15.82
CA VAL A 67 -2.12 -9.41 14.41
C VAL A 67 -3.38 -9.49 13.55
N PHE A 68 -3.58 -8.51 12.67
CA PHE A 68 -4.62 -8.56 11.65
C PHE A 68 -4.03 -8.88 10.27
N SER A 69 -4.88 -9.44 9.39
CA SER A 69 -4.57 -9.64 7.98
C SER A 69 -5.86 -9.47 7.17
N TYR A 70 -5.86 -8.52 6.23
CA TYR A 70 -7.01 -8.18 5.39
C TYR A 70 -6.62 -8.12 3.92
N ALA A 71 -7.49 -8.61 3.04
CA ALA A 71 -7.36 -8.38 1.61
C ALA A 71 -7.96 -7.01 1.25
N VAL A 72 -7.18 -6.15 0.59
CA VAL A 72 -7.62 -4.80 0.20
C VAL A 72 -7.33 -4.51 -1.28
N ASN A 73 -8.14 -3.65 -1.88
CA ASN A 73 -7.95 -3.17 -3.24
C ASN A 73 -6.95 -2.02 -3.28
N SER A 74 -5.79 -2.21 -3.93
CA SER A 74 -4.74 -1.18 -3.98
C SER A 74 -5.07 0.05 -4.84
N VAL A 75 -6.13 0.00 -5.65
CA VAL A 75 -6.60 1.15 -6.44
C VAL A 75 -7.56 2.07 -5.68
N THR A 76 -8.24 1.57 -4.65
CA THR A 76 -9.22 2.35 -3.84
C THR A 76 -8.83 2.53 -2.38
N HIS A 77 -7.80 1.83 -1.88
CA HIS A 77 -7.39 1.88 -0.48
C HIS A 77 -6.01 2.50 -0.29
N PHE A 78 -5.93 3.56 0.54
CA PHE A 78 -4.68 4.24 0.90
C PHE A 78 -4.56 4.33 2.43
N ARG A 79 -3.95 3.32 3.06
CA ARG A 79 -3.61 3.33 4.49
C ARG A 79 -2.16 2.88 4.70
N SER A 80 -1.49 3.47 5.67
CA SER A 80 -0.08 3.21 6.03
C SER A 80 0.03 1.95 6.89
N VAL A 81 0.40 0.81 6.29
CA VAL A 81 0.51 -0.51 6.97
C VAL A 81 1.40 -1.47 6.17
N GLN A 82 1.69 -2.65 6.74
CA GLN A 82 2.51 -3.66 6.09
C GLN A 82 1.70 -4.37 5.00
N LEU A 83 2.27 -4.45 3.79
CA LEU A 83 1.61 -4.96 2.60
C LEU A 83 2.35 -6.18 2.05
N HIS A 84 1.59 -7.22 1.74
CA HIS A 84 2.07 -8.43 1.10
C HIS A 84 1.28 -8.67 -0.19
N LYS A 85 1.96 -9.05 -1.26
CA LYS A 85 1.26 -9.47 -2.49
C LYS A 85 0.64 -10.86 -2.25
N GLN A 86 -0.65 -11.04 -2.57
CA GLN A 86 -1.25 -12.38 -2.67
C GLN A 86 -0.77 -13.11 -3.92
#